data_AF-A0A960T5Z0-F1
#
_entry.id   AF-A0A960T5Z0-F1
#
_cell.length_a   1.000
_cell.length_b   1.000
_cell.length_c   1.000
_cell.angle_alpha   90.00
_cell.angle_beta   90.00
_cell.angle_gamma   90.00
#
_symmetry.space_group_name_H-M   'P 1'
#
loop_
_entity.id
_entity.type
_entity.pdbx_description
1 polymer ?
#
loop_
_entity_poly.entity_id
_entity_poly.type
_entity_poly.pdbx_seq_one_letter_code
_entity_poly.pdbx_strand_id
1 'polypeptide(L)'
;DRIVVRANKDRLSLFTYELCNLDTDESVRANLAVGPYTNGAYTLRVMQVDYARNRVVVYDGAGRRITLSFSSFDRDAVRQWHTGDSVVVGVNDDWLGWWNPYIFINVSTLQYARGAVSVQ
;
A
#
# COMPACT_ATOMS: atom_id res chain seq x y z
N ASP A 1 11.52 15.20 8.96
CA ASP A 1 11.00 13.89 9.39
C ASP A 1 10.63 13.05 8.21
N ARG A 2 11.28 11.89 8.10
CA ARG A 2 10.97 10.86 7.11
C ARG A 2 9.98 9.88 7.74
N ILE A 3 8.69 10.06 7.49
CA ILE A 3 7.63 9.18 8.01
C ILE A 3 7.27 8.12 6.97
N VAL A 4 7.18 6.86 7.40
CA VAL A 4 6.67 5.75 6.58
C VAL A 4 5.50 5.05 7.27
N VAL A 5 4.60 4.49 6.45
CA VAL A 5 3.53 3.60 6.93
C VAL A 5 4.02 2.15 6.83
N ARG A 6 3.81 1.37 7.89
CA ARG A 6 4.10 -0.08 7.94
C ARG A 6 2.90 -0.85 8.50
N ALA A 7 2.89 -2.16 8.29
CA ALA A 7 1.89 -3.03 8.92
C ALA A 7 2.19 -3.18 10.41
N ASN A 8 1.15 -3.15 11.25
CA ASN A 8 1.34 -3.34 12.69
C ASN A 8 1.70 -4.80 13.00
N LYS A 9 2.83 -5.01 13.67
CA LYS A 9 3.32 -6.36 14.05
C LYS A 9 2.71 -6.91 15.34
N ASP A 10 2.09 -6.06 16.17
CA ASP A 10 1.42 -6.47 17.39
C ASP A 10 0.04 -7.09 17.08
N ARG A 11 -0.03 -8.42 17.13
CA ARG A 11 -1.23 -9.20 16.84
C ARG A 11 -2.39 -8.96 17.82
N LEU A 12 -2.12 -8.39 18.99
CA LEU A 12 -3.15 -8.04 19.99
C LEU A 12 -3.60 -6.58 19.86
N SER A 13 -3.03 -5.84 18.91
CA SER A 13 -3.37 -4.44 18.69
C SER A 13 -4.70 -4.30 17.94
N LEU A 14 -5.46 -3.27 18.30
CA LEU A 14 -6.65 -2.83 17.55
C LEU A 14 -6.30 -1.98 16.32
N PHE A 15 -5.02 -1.67 16.11
CA PHE A 15 -4.56 -0.84 15.00
C PHE A 15 -3.94 -1.70 13.91
N THR A 16 -4.31 -1.44 12.66
CA THR A 16 -3.79 -2.21 11.51
C THR A 16 -2.41 -1.74 11.04
N TYR A 17 -2.07 -0.47 11.29
CA TYR A 17 -0.87 0.17 10.76
C TYR A 17 -0.09 0.90 11.85
N GLU A 18 1.14 1.26 11.51
CA GLU A 18 2.00 2.12 12.32
C GLU A 18 2.71 3.16 11.43
N LEU A 19 2.78 4.40 11.93
CA LEU A 19 3.56 5.48 11.35
C LEU A 19 4.91 5.51 12.05
N CYS A 20 5.98 5.23 11.31
CA CYS A 20 7.34 5.16 11.82
C CYS A 20 8.13 6.37 11.31
N ASN A 21 8.73 7.12 12.23
CA ASN A 21 9.72 8.15 11.91
C ASN A 21 11.10 7.50 11.74
N LEU A 22 11.61 7.49 10.51
CA LEU A 22 12.92 6.90 10.20
C LEU A 22 14.10 7.69 10.78
N ASP A 23 13.88 8.92 11.23
CA ASP A 23 14.94 9.76 11.82
C ASP A 23 15.12 9.48 13.31
N THR A 24 14.05 9.11 14.03
CA THR A 24 14.06 8.85 15.48
C THR A 24 13.81 7.38 15.84
N ASP A 25 13.38 6.56 14.88
CA ASP A 25 12.87 5.19 15.05
C ASP A 25 11.61 5.10 15.94
N GLU A 26 11.00 6.24 16.28
CA GLU A 26 9.74 6.28 17.02
C GLU A 26 8.58 5.89 16.11
N SER A 27 7.63 5.13 16.66
CA SER A 27 6.45 4.67 15.93
C SER A 27 5.17 4.92 16.71
N VAL A 28 4.13 5.37 16.00
CA VAL A 28 2.78 5.54 16.56
C VAL A 28 1.79 4.67 15.79
N ARG A 29 0.97 3.93 16.53
CA ARG A 29 -0.08 3.06 15.98
C ARG A 29 -1.17 3.94 15.36
N ALA A 30 -1.64 3.57 14.17
CA ALA A 30 -2.60 4.36 13.43
C ALA A 30 -3.60 3.48 12.67
N ASN A 31 -4.80 4.02 12.50
CA ASN A 31 -5.78 3.50 11.54
C ASN A 31 -5.93 4.56 10.45
N LEU A 32 -5.89 4.13 9.18
CA LEU A 32 -6.05 5.04 8.03
C LEU A 32 -7.53 5.35 7.75
N ALA A 33 -8.32 5.59 8.81
CA ALA A 33 -9.78 5.66 8.77
C ALA A 33 -10.33 6.81 7.90
N VAL A 34 -9.56 7.89 7.74
CA VAL A 34 -9.93 9.05 6.91
C VAL A 34 -9.36 8.96 5.49
N GLY A 35 -8.50 7.97 5.23
CA GLY A 35 -7.80 7.81 3.95
C GLY A 35 -6.81 8.94 3.64
N PRO A 36 -6.03 8.82 2.55
CA PRO A 36 -5.20 9.89 2.02
C PRO A 36 -6.06 10.95 1.32
N TYR A 37 -5.50 12.16 1.17
CA TYR A 37 -6.09 13.18 0.31
C TYR A 37 -6.20 12.67 -1.13
N THR A 38 -7.43 12.58 -1.64
CA THR A 38 -7.68 12.24 -3.03
C THR A 38 -6.96 13.24 -3.94
N ASN A 39 -6.18 12.75 -4.90
CA ASN A 39 -5.32 13.55 -5.81
C ASN A 39 -4.08 14.20 -5.15
N GLY A 40 -3.67 13.77 -3.96
CA GLY A 40 -2.38 14.19 -3.41
C GLY A 40 -1.21 13.66 -4.24
N ALA A 41 -0.08 14.38 -4.25
CA ALA A 41 1.14 13.98 -4.97
C ALA A 41 1.64 12.55 -4.62
N TYR A 42 1.29 12.06 -3.43
CA TYR A 42 1.68 10.76 -2.89
C TYR A 42 0.52 9.74 -2.85
N THR A 43 -0.60 10.03 -3.50
CA THR A 43 -1.74 9.09 -3.63
C THR A 43 -1.73 8.45 -5.00
N LEU A 44 -1.85 7.12 -5.04
CA LEU A 44 -1.91 6.37 -6.28
C LEU A 44 -3.38 6.07 -6.60
N ARG A 45 -3.82 6.34 -7.82
CA ARG A 45 -5.18 6.04 -8.29
C ARG A 45 -5.18 4.78 -9.15
N VAL A 46 -6.02 3.81 -8.81
CA VAL A 46 -6.20 2.58 -9.60
C VAL A 46 -6.88 2.89 -10.92
N MET A 47 -6.23 2.52 -12.01
CA MET A 47 -6.75 2.70 -13.36
C MET A 47 -7.24 1.37 -13.94
N GLN A 48 -6.50 0.30 -13.68
CA GLN A 48 -6.81 -1.01 -14.23
C GLN A 48 -6.34 -2.09 -13.26
N VAL A 49 -7.11 -3.17 -13.16
CA VAL A 49 -6.74 -4.36 -12.41
C VAL A 49 -6.69 -5.56 -13.36
N ASP A 50 -5.55 -6.25 -13.39
CA ASP A 50 -5.38 -7.55 -14.04
C ASP A 50 -5.42 -8.64 -12.95
N TYR A 51 -6.63 -9.12 -12.67
CA TYR A 51 -6.86 -10.17 -11.66
C TYR A 51 -6.20 -11.51 -12.01
N ALA A 52 -5.96 -11.79 -13.30
CA ALA A 52 -5.35 -13.03 -13.75
C ALA A 52 -3.84 -13.04 -13.44
N ARG A 53 -3.17 -11.90 -13.63
CA ARG A 53 -1.73 -11.73 -13.36
C ARG A 53 -1.42 -11.15 -11.99
N ASN A 54 -2.43 -10.83 -11.19
CA ASN A 54 -2.28 -10.18 -9.88
C ASN A 54 -1.47 -8.87 -10.00
N ARG A 55 -1.88 -8.02 -10.95
CA ARG A 55 -1.24 -6.73 -11.23
C ARG A 55 -2.27 -5.61 -11.20
N VAL A 56 -1.84 -4.44 -10.78
CA VAL A 56 -2.67 -3.23 -10.77
C VAL A 56 -1.88 -2.12 -11.44
N VAL A 57 -2.51 -1.40 -12.36
CA VAL A 57 -1.95 -0.20 -12.98
C VAL A 57 -2.51 1.01 -12.24
N VAL A 58 -1.63 1.89 -11.81
CA VAL A 58 -1.99 3.12 -11.08
C VAL A 58 -1.40 4.36 -11.73
N TYR A 59 -1.99 5.52 -11.45
CA TYR A 59 -1.37 6.83 -11.70
C TYR A 59 -0.95 7.46 -10.37
N ASP A 60 0.22 8.07 -10.33
CA ASP A 60 0.57 8.97 -9.23
C ASP A 60 -0.03 10.37 -9.42
N GLY A 61 0.15 11.25 -8.44
CA GLY A 61 -0.33 12.63 -8.52
C GLY A 61 0.34 13.48 -9.62
N ALA A 62 1.41 12.98 -10.25
CA ALA A 62 2.06 13.59 -11.42
C ALA A 62 1.55 13.00 -12.75
N GLY A 63 0.59 12.07 -12.72
CA GLY A 63 0.05 11.41 -13.91
C GLY A 63 0.97 10.36 -14.51
N ARG A 64 1.99 9.89 -13.79
CA ARG A 64 2.89 8.82 -14.26
C ARG A 64 2.26 7.46 -14.04
N ARG A 65 2.25 6.64 -15.09
CA ARG A 65 1.71 5.28 -15.06
C ARG A 65 2.69 4.35 -14.36
N ILE A 66 2.21 3.65 -13.34
CA ILE A 66 3.02 2.72 -12.55
C ILE A 66 2.32 1.35 -12.56
N THR A 67 3.08 0.27 -12.73
CA THR A 67 2.55 -1.09 -12.61
C THR A 67 2.96 -1.67 -11.26
N LEU A 68 1.96 -2.11 -10.50
CA LEU A 68 2.12 -2.80 -9.22
C LEU A 68 1.95 -4.30 -9.47
N SER A 69 2.90 -5.10 -8.98
CA SER A 69 2.82 -6.56 -9.02
C SER A 69 2.77 -7.09 -7.59
N PHE A 70 1.80 -7.95 -7.30
CA PHE A 70 1.52 -8.38 -5.92
C PHE A 70 1.88 -9.85 -5.70
N SER A 71 2.22 -10.16 -4.46
CA SER A 71 2.40 -11.53 -3.97
C SER A 71 1.15 -12.38 -4.22
N SER A 72 1.33 -13.65 -4.59
CA SER A 72 0.22 -14.59 -4.80
C SER A 72 -0.60 -14.82 -3.53
N PHE A 73 0.02 -14.66 -2.35
CA PHE A 73 -0.65 -14.76 -1.05
C PHE A 73 -1.67 -13.64 -0.80
N ASP A 74 -1.52 -12.50 -1.47
CA ASP A 74 -2.39 -11.33 -1.28
C ASP A 74 -3.43 -11.20 -2.41
N ARG A 75 -3.60 -12.24 -3.23
CA ARG A 75 -4.52 -12.25 -4.37
C ARG A 75 -5.96 -11.94 -3.96
N ASP A 76 -6.42 -12.48 -2.84
CA ASP A 76 -7.80 -12.26 -2.40
C ASP A 76 -8.05 -10.83 -1.94
N ALA A 77 -7.03 -10.15 -1.40
CA ALA A 77 -7.11 -8.72 -1.11
C ALA A 77 -7.19 -7.89 -2.40
N VAL A 78 -6.32 -8.19 -3.39
CA VAL A 78 -6.27 -7.48 -4.67
C VAL A 78 -7.55 -7.68 -5.49
N ARG A 79 -8.23 -8.83 -5.37
CA ARG A 79 -9.51 -9.11 -6.04
C ARG A 79 -10.64 -8.16 -5.63
N GLN A 80 -10.52 -7.50 -4.48
CA GLN A 80 -11.50 -6.54 -3.99
C GLN A 80 -11.24 -5.12 -4.51
N TRP A 81 -10.15 -4.90 -5.24
CA TRP A 81 -9.76 -3.58 -5.73
C TRP A 81 -10.47 -3.27 -7.04
N HIS A 82 -10.88 -2.02 -7.21
CA HIS A 82 -11.62 -1.55 -8.37
C HIS A 82 -10.96 -0.32 -8.99
N THR A 83 -11.20 -0.11 -10.29
CA THR A 83 -10.82 1.14 -10.95
C THR A 83 -11.44 2.33 -10.24
N GLY A 84 -10.63 3.35 -9.96
CA GLY A 84 -11.01 4.54 -9.21
C GLY A 84 -10.55 4.53 -7.75
N ASP A 85 -10.22 3.37 -7.19
CA ASP A 85 -9.73 3.27 -5.81
C ASP A 85 -8.44 4.05 -5.60
N SER A 86 -8.24 4.51 -4.37
CA SER A 86 -7.00 5.16 -3.93
C SER A 86 -6.13 4.18 -3.16
N VAL A 87 -4.84 4.21 -3.44
CA VAL A 87 -3.84 3.32 -2.87
C VAL A 87 -2.73 4.14 -2.22
N VAL A 88 -2.40 3.78 -0.99
CA VAL A 88 -1.25 4.32 -0.24
C VAL A 88 -0.11 3.32 -0.30
N VAL A 89 1.12 3.81 -0.47
CA VAL A 89 2.32 2.98 -0.43
C VAL A 89 2.95 3.06 0.96
N GLY A 90 3.21 1.90 1.55
CA GLY A 90 4.01 1.74 2.76
C GLY A 90 5.21 0.82 2.52
N VAL A 91 5.99 0.62 3.58
CA VAL A 91 7.14 -0.28 3.57
C VAL A 91 6.71 -1.65 4.09
N ASN A 92 7.10 -2.70 3.38
CA ASN A 92 6.99 -4.07 3.88
C ASN A 92 8.26 -4.45 4.63
N ASP A 93 8.20 -4.44 5.97
CA ASP A 93 9.31 -4.77 6.85
C ASP A 93 9.15 -6.16 7.51
N ASP A 94 8.36 -7.03 6.91
CA ASP A 94 8.29 -8.46 7.25
C ASP A 94 9.55 -9.21 6.79
N TRP A 95 9.78 -10.40 7.36
CA TRP A 95 10.90 -11.29 7.01
C TRP A 95 11.00 -11.62 5.50
N LEU A 96 9.87 -11.63 4.78
CA LEU A 96 9.82 -11.85 3.33
C LEU A 96 9.75 -10.55 2.50
N GLY A 97 10.03 -9.40 3.13
CA GLY A 97 9.99 -8.07 2.53
C GLY A 97 10.94 -7.89 1.36
N TRP A 98 12.01 -8.68 1.25
CA TRP A 98 12.94 -8.60 0.11
C TRP A 98 12.22 -8.80 -1.24
N TRP A 99 11.36 -9.81 -1.36
CA TRP A 99 10.67 -10.10 -2.63
C TRP A 99 9.54 -9.12 -2.94
N ASN A 100 8.98 -8.51 -1.91
CA ASN A 100 7.84 -7.59 -2.00
C ASN A 100 8.09 -6.41 -1.05
N PRO A 101 8.93 -5.43 -1.43
CA PRO A 101 9.43 -4.41 -0.51
C PRO A 101 8.38 -3.40 -0.06
N TYR A 102 7.20 -3.40 -0.67
CA TYR A 102 6.13 -2.46 -0.37
C TYR A 102 4.88 -3.16 0.11
N ILE A 103 4.16 -2.47 1.01
CA ILE A 103 2.73 -2.72 1.22
C ILE A 103 1.95 -1.66 0.44
N PHE A 104 0.87 -2.08 -0.21
CA PHE A 104 -0.04 -1.19 -0.90
C PHE A 104 -1.40 -1.31 -0.24
N ILE A 105 -1.88 -0.21 0.32
CA ILE A 105 -3.10 -0.18 1.13
C ILE A 105 -4.20 0.43 0.28
N ASN A 106 -5.24 -0.35 -0.02
CA ASN A 106 -6.44 0.17 -0.66
C ASN A 106 -7.34 0.81 0.40
N VAL A 107 -7.64 2.09 0.17
CA VAL A 107 -8.36 2.93 1.12
C VAL A 107 -9.85 2.58 1.15
N SER A 108 -10.42 2.18 0.01
CA SER A 108 -11.83 1.81 -0.10
C SER A 108 -12.15 0.53 0.66
N THR A 109 -11.21 -0.44 0.66
CA THR A 109 -11.41 -1.75 1.31
C THR A 109 -10.74 -1.85 2.68
N LEU A 110 -9.85 -0.91 3.03
CA LEU A 110 -8.98 -0.92 4.21
C LEU A 110 -8.08 -2.16 4.32
N GLN A 111 -7.85 -2.86 3.20
CA GLN A 111 -6.95 -4.00 3.12
C GLN A 111 -5.62 -3.61 2.47
N TYR A 112 -4.55 -4.33 2.81
CA TYR A 112 -3.25 -4.17 2.17
C TYR A 112 -2.83 -5.42 1.41
N ALA A 113 -2.00 -5.22 0.39
CA ALA A 113 -1.34 -6.27 -0.36
C ALA A 113 0.16 -5.97 -0.48
N ARG A 114 1.01 -6.99 -0.34
CA ARG A 114 2.46 -6.84 -0.49
C ARG A 114 2.83 -6.97 -1.96
N GLY A 115 3.75 -6.15 -2.42
CA GLY A 115 4.17 -6.18 -3.81
C GLY A 115 5.45 -5.42 -4.11
N ALA A 116 5.71 -5.29 -5.40
CA ALA A 116 6.81 -4.53 -5.98
C ALA A 116 6.29 -3.57 -7.05
N VAL A 117 7.05 -2.51 -7.28
CA VAL A 117 6.80 -1.54 -8.35
C VAL A 117 7.62 -1.90 -9.58
N SER A 118 7.00 -1.91 -10.75
CA SER A 118 7.69 -1.87 -12.03
C SER A 118 7.31 -0.60 -12.79
N VAL A 119 8.33 0.16 -13.17
CA VAL A 119 8.18 1.34 -14.03
C VAL A 119 8.45 0.86 -15.46
N GLN A 120 7.49 1.09 -16.36
CA GLN A 120 7.67 0.93 -17.80
C GLN A 120 8.05 2.26 -18.42
#